data_AF-A0A6N7AQL1-F1
#
_entry.id   AF-A0A6N7AQL1-F1
#
_cell.length_a   1.000
_cell.length_b   1.000
_cell.length_c   1.000
_cell.angle_alpha   90.00
_cell.angle_beta   90.00
_cell.angle_gamma   90.00
#
_symmetry.space_group_name_H-M   'P 1'
#
loop_
_entity.id
_entity.type
_entity.pdbx_description
1 polymer ?
#
loop_
_entity_poly.entity_id
_entity_poly.type
_entity_poly.pdbx_seq_one_letter_code
_entity_poly.pdbx_strand_id
1 'polypeptide(L)'
;MKKEFLKFATYVLLEKVIRLDSYLEEIRKEADIKNMNIISAFSSIVETYKDGISKRIIPFLEKSDELEEWDTLNAFTRLLTLCQDFKVDHESLRWVYTPWASKECYIFLSELLEKKISEKTHCQYGNIFFTEEYNFWCHKVHEDMKGVPEKTRSIVWILPKIEKNNPLMWPMLIHEIGHTISDEYNITDKSYKSLSESSQKSLSVKQKEVLYNWAREISADLIALKFLGPAYLYALISFASVFINNNLNEPSEIHPSPTFRVFFLLEKLKDMGMDYTKPLFEPLNYMVDLFNGRKQLDAADRKLFFKEDWPEHFPSDDMAYKISQEIYKCQDEIPISPISINNYNNSLLLVKDKLNHEILISSMNKSKQKNKEEKIQITNDNMNHYFDLLNEEPCTVGEIINAGCVYHISNIKMGHRHLTLFSKEFVKQYESYLKTLDDILLKSLEISVIHSFYSQK
;
A
#
# COMPACT_ATOMS: atom_id res chain seq x y z
N MET A 1 -6.47 11.66 18.81
CA MET A 1 -6.20 10.65 17.76
C MET A 1 -7.45 10.01 17.16
N LYS A 2 -8.44 9.51 17.91
CA LYS A 2 -9.71 8.97 17.34
C LYS A 2 -10.33 9.84 16.24
N LYS A 3 -10.53 11.15 16.49
CA LYS A 3 -11.07 12.12 15.52
C LYS A 3 -10.19 12.29 14.27
N GLU A 4 -8.87 12.34 14.46
CA GLU A 4 -7.90 12.41 13.35
C GLU A 4 -7.92 11.16 12.48
N PHE A 5 -8.09 9.98 13.10
CA PHE A 5 -8.32 8.75 12.36
C PHE A 5 -9.61 8.79 11.54
N LEU A 6 -10.73 9.27 12.10
CA LEU A 6 -11.98 9.37 11.34
C LEU A 6 -11.85 10.29 10.12
N LYS A 7 -11.12 11.40 10.25
CA LYS A 7 -10.78 12.28 9.12
C LYS A 7 -9.98 11.51 8.08
N PHE A 8 -8.89 10.87 8.48
CA PHE A 8 -8.05 10.05 7.59
C PHE A 8 -8.86 8.96 6.86
N ALA A 9 -9.67 8.17 7.57
CA ALA A 9 -10.48 7.12 6.96
C ALA A 9 -11.54 7.70 5.99
N THR A 10 -12.06 8.90 6.28
CA THR A 10 -12.93 9.64 5.35
C THR A 10 -12.17 10.06 4.08
N TYR A 11 -10.92 10.51 4.20
CA TYR A 11 -10.05 10.82 3.05
C TYR A 11 -9.80 9.58 2.19
N VAL A 12 -9.44 8.45 2.81
CA VAL A 12 -9.19 7.20 2.09
C VAL A 12 -10.44 6.74 1.35
N LEU A 13 -11.62 6.77 1.99
CA LEU A 13 -12.87 6.44 1.31
C LEU A 13 -13.18 7.42 0.16
N LEU A 14 -13.01 8.72 0.37
CA LEU A 14 -13.21 9.74 -0.67
C LEU A 14 -12.26 9.53 -1.85
N GLU A 15 -10.99 9.18 -1.60
CA GLU A 15 -10.03 8.82 -2.64
C GLU A 15 -10.58 7.66 -3.49
N LYS A 16 -11.13 6.60 -2.86
CA LYS A 16 -11.65 5.44 -3.60
C LYS A 16 -12.87 5.78 -4.44
N VAL A 17 -13.73 6.66 -3.93
CA VAL A 17 -14.88 7.20 -4.67
C VAL A 17 -14.43 8.04 -5.87
N ILE A 18 -13.41 8.89 -5.71
CA ILE A 18 -12.83 9.70 -6.81
C ILE A 18 -12.17 8.80 -7.86
N ARG A 19 -11.45 7.77 -7.43
CA ARG A 19 -10.82 6.81 -8.33
C ARG A 19 -11.84 5.98 -9.10
N LEU A 20 -12.95 5.59 -8.45
CA LEU A 20 -14.09 4.96 -9.12
C LEU A 20 -14.68 5.89 -10.19
N ASP A 21 -14.89 7.17 -9.87
CA ASP A 21 -15.40 8.16 -10.83
C ASP A 21 -14.48 8.30 -12.05
N SER A 22 -13.17 8.45 -11.79
CA SER A 22 -12.14 8.56 -12.83
C SER A 22 -12.10 7.31 -13.73
N TYR A 23 -12.22 6.12 -13.13
CA TYR A 23 -12.29 4.85 -13.85
C TYR A 23 -13.52 4.79 -14.77
N LEU A 24 -14.68 5.21 -14.28
CA LEU A 24 -15.92 5.26 -15.07
C LEU A 24 -15.84 6.25 -16.24
N GLU A 25 -15.24 7.42 -16.03
CA GLU A 25 -15.02 8.41 -17.10
C GLU A 25 -14.07 7.90 -18.18
N GLU A 26 -13.06 7.12 -17.81
CA GLU A 26 -12.18 6.47 -18.78
C GLU A 26 -12.96 5.47 -19.64
N ILE A 27 -13.70 4.55 -19.01
CA ILE A 27 -14.49 3.55 -19.74
C ILE A 27 -15.57 4.20 -20.59
N ARG A 28 -16.18 5.30 -20.12
CA ARG A 28 -17.20 6.04 -20.88
C ARG A 28 -16.70 6.49 -22.24
N LYS A 29 -15.43 6.83 -22.38
CA LYS A 29 -14.82 7.24 -23.66
C LYS A 29 -14.75 6.09 -24.67
N GLU A 30 -14.79 4.85 -24.21
CA GLU A 30 -14.63 3.64 -25.01
C GLU A 30 -15.92 2.78 -25.07
N ALA A 31 -16.98 3.20 -24.36
CA ALA A 31 -18.19 2.43 -24.16
C ALA A 31 -19.19 2.49 -25.34
N ASP A 32 -19.84 1.36 -25.60
CA ASP A 32 -21.05 1.30 -26.43
C ASP A 32 -22.31 1.73 -25.66
N ILE A 33 -23.45 1.84 -26.35
CA ILE A 33 -24.73 2.27 -25.75
C ILE A 33 -25.16 1.39 -24.57
N LYS A 34 -24.89 0.08 -24.60
CA LYS A 34 -25.31 -0.85 -23.53
C LYS A 34 -24.50 -0.61 -22.26
N ASN A 35 -23.20 -0.35 -22.41
CA ASN A 35 -22.30 -0.02 -21.31
C ASN A 35 -22.62 1.36 -20.70
N MET A 36 -23.16 2.30 -21.48
CA MET A 36 -23.55 3.63 -20.97
C MET A 36 -24.59 3.55 -19.83
N ASN A 37 -25.57 2.65 -19.91
CA ASN A 37 -26.57 2.50 -18.84
C ASN A 37 -25.94 2.02 -17.52
N ILE A 38 -24.99 1.08 -17.61
CA ILE A 38 -24.28 0.56 -16.43
C ILE A 38 -23.41 1.68 -15.84
N ILE A 39 -22.67 2.40 -16.68
CA ILE A 39 -21.84 3.54 -16.27
C ILE A 39 -22.68 4.63 -15.58
N SER A 40 -23.84 4.98 -16.12
CA SER A 40 -24.75 5.96 -15.50
C SER A 40 -25.28 5.50 -14.13
N ALA A 41 -25.54 4.21 -13.95
CA ALA A 41 -25.92 3.67 -12.64
C ALA A 41 -24.77 3.83 -11.62
N PHE A 42 -23.53 3.50 -12.01
CA PHE A 42 -22.36 3.68 -11.16
C PHE A 42 -22.02 5.14 -10.86
N SER A 43 -22.18 6.06 -11.82
CA SER A 43 -22.03 7.49 -11.55
C SER A 43 -23.04 7.98 -10.49
N SER A 44 -24.25 7.41 -10.47
CA SER A 44 -25.24 7.72 -9.42
C SER A 44 -24.81 7.19 -8.04
N ILE A 45 -24.16 6.02 -8.00
CA ILE A 45 -23.56 5.45 -6.79
C ILE A 45 -22.43 6.35 -6.26
N VAL A 46 -21.53 6.80 -7.14
CA VAL A 46 -20.44 7.74 -6.80
C VAL A 46 -21.00 9.01 -6.15
N GLU A 47 -22.04 9.62 -6.74
CA GLU A 47 -22.68 10.81 -6.17
C GLU A 47 -23.34 10.52 -4.82
N THR A 48 -23.90 9.31 -4.64
CA THR A 48 -24.45 8.87 -3.34
C THR A 48 -23.36 8.80 -2.26
N TYR A 49 -22.16 8.33 -2.59
CA TYR A 49 -21.03 8.34 -1.64
C TYR A 49 -20.52 9.74 -1.36
N LYS A 50 -20.33 10.59 -2.39
CA LYS A 50 -19.91 11.99 -2.21
C LYS A 50 -20.91 12.75 -1.32
N ASP A 51 -22.22 12.53 -1.51
CA ASP A 51 -23.28 13.08 -0.67
C ASP A 51 -23.28 12.47 0.74
N GLY A 52 -23.11 11.15 0.88
CA GLY A 52 -23.03 10.46 2.16
C GLY A 52 -21.89 10.99 3.02
N ILE A 53 -20.70 11.11 2.43
CA ILE A 53 -19.51 11.68 3.07
C ILE A 53 -19.79 13.13 3.48
N SER A 54 -20.17 13.99 2.52
CA SER A 54 -20.38 15.44 2.75
C SER A 54 -21.52 15.81 3.69
N LYS A 55 -22.62 15.04 3.70
CA LYS A 55 -23.81 15.37 4.50
C LYS A 55 -23.88 14.60 5.82
N ARG A 56 -23.24 13.44 5.95
CA ARG A 56 -23.39 12.55 7.13
C ARG A 56 -22.13 12.44 7.98
N ILE A 57 -20.95 12.39 7.36
CA ILE A 57 -19.68 12.19 8.09
C ILE A 57 -19.05 13.53 8.43
N ILE A 58 -18.97 14.44 7.45
CA ILE A 58 -18.26 15.71 7.61
C ILE A 58 -18.88 16.65 8.65
N PRO A 59 -20.20 16.91 8.64
CA PRO A 59 -20.80 17.81 9.63
C PRO A 59 -20.64 17.28 11.05
N PHE A 60 -20.43 15.97 11.19
CA PHE A 60 -20.13 15.33 12.45
C PHE A 60 -18.67 15.59 12.87
N LEU A 61 -17.70 15.48 11.96
CA LEU A 61 -16.29 15.76 12.24
C LEU A 61 -16.02 17.25 12.52
N GLU A 62 -16.87 18.14 12.01
CA GLU A 62 -16.79 19.59 12.23
C GLU A 62 -17.39 20.05 13.58
N LYS A 63 -18.31 19.28 14.17
CA LYS A 63 -18.89 19.61 15.48
C LYS A 63 -17.86 19.42 16.59
N SER A 64 -17.55 20.51 17.31
CA SER A 64 -16.83 20.59 18.58
C SER A 64 -15.42 19.96 18.62
N ASP A 65 -14.48 20.57 19.34
CA ASP A 65 -13.19 19.93 19.64
C ASP A 65 -13.36 18.71 20.58
N GLU A 66 -14.50 18.65 21.28
CA GLU A 66 -14.89 17.57 22.18
C GLU A 66 -16.16 16.91 21.61
N LEU A 67 -15.98 15.86 20.82
CA LEU A 67 -17.07 14.92 20.52
C LEU A 67 -17.23 13.98 21.70
N GLU A 68 -18.47 13.72 22.10
CA GLU A 68 -18.73 12.66 23.08
C GLU A 68 -18.25 11.31 22.51
N GLU A 69 -17.93 10.38 23.40
CA GLU A 69 -17.42 9.06 22.99
C GLU A 69 -18.44 8.30 22.13
N TRP A 70 -19.73 8.37 22.49
CA TRP A 70 -20.82 7.75 21.75
C TRP A 70 -20.95 8.32 20.33
N ASP A 71 -20.86 9.64 20.21
CA ASP A 71 -20.88 10.35 18.94
C ASP A 71 -19.73 9.86 18.05
N THR A 72 -18.51 9.81 18.59
CA THR A 72 -17.32 9.37 17.86
C THR A 72 -17.46 7.93 17.36
N LEU A 73 -18.02 7.04 18.19
CA LEU A 73 -18.28 5.65 17.82
C LEU A 73 -19.37 5.53 16.75
N ASN A 74 -20.45 6.29 16.85
CA ASN A 74 -21.50 6.31 15.83
C ASN A 74 -20.95 6.74 14.46
N ALA A 75 -20.10 7.77 14.42
CA ALA A 75 -19.44 8.19 13.18
C ALA A 75 -18.47 7.13 12.65
N PHE A 76 -17.74 6.48 13.54
CA PHE A 76 -16.87 5.36 13.19
C PHE A 76 -17.65 4.20 12.55
N THR A 77 -18.73 3.74 13.19
CA THR A 77 -19.60 2.67 12.67
C THR A 77 -20.18 3.05 11.31
N ARG A 78 -20.70 4.28 11.15
CA ARG A 78 -21.24 4.77 9.87
C ARG A 78 -20.19 4.79 8.77
N LEU A 79 -18.95 5.20 9.09
CA LEU A 79 -17.87 5.22 8.13
C LEU A 79 -17.49 3.80 7.70
N LEU A 80 -17.41 2.85 8.63
CA LEU A 80 -17.18 1.44 8.31
C LEU A 80 -18.30 0.85 7.44
N THR A 81 -19.57 1.17 7.73
CA THR A 81 -20.69 0.76 6.89
C THR A 81 -20.54 1.30 5.47
N LEU A 82 -20.22 2.59 5.30
CA LEU A 82 -19.98 3.16 3.97
C LEU A 82 -18.81 2.49 3.23
N CYS A 83 -17.74 2.14 3.94
CA CYS A 83 -16.62 1.41 3.35
C CYS A 83 -17.03 0.00 2.92
N GLN A 84 -17.85 -0.70 3.70
CA GLN A 84 -18.35 -2.02 3.34
C GLN A 84 -19.33 -1.96 2.15
N ASP A 85 -20.26 -1.00 2.17
CA ASP A 85 -21.15 -0.76 1.04
C ASP A 85 -20.32 -0.50 -0.22
N PHE A 86 -19.24 0.28 -0.10
CA PHE A 86 -18.35 0.57 -1.22
C PHE A 86 -17.70 -0.69 -1.80
N LYS A 87 -17.26 -1.63 -0.95
CA LYS A 87 -16.72 -2.92 -1.42
C LYS A 87 -17.76 -3.71 -2.22
N VAL A 88 -18.99 -3.77 -1.71
CA VAL A 88 -20.12 -4.48 -2.36
C VAL A 88 -20.49 -3.82 -3.70
N ASP A 89 -20.53 -2.50 -3.74
CA ASP A 89 -20.79 -1.77 -4.99
C ASP A 89 -19.63 -1.94 -5.98
N HIS A 90 -18.37 -1.93 -5.51
CA HIS A 90 -17.20 -2.22 -6.34
C HIS A 90 -17.26 -3.64 -6.96
N GLU A 91 -17.72 -4.64 -6.22
CA GLU A 91 -17.95 -6.01 -6.74
C GLU A 91 -18.96 -6.05 -7.90
N SER A 92 -19.86 -5.07 -7.96
CA SER A 92 -20.80 -4.95 -9.08
C SER A 92 -20.12 -4.50 -10.39
N LEU A 93 -18.85 -4.03 -10.35
CA LEU A 93 -18.06 -3.68 -11.54
C LEU A 93 -17.69 -4.87 -12.41
N ARG A 94 -17.98 -6.12 -12.01
CA ARG A 94 -17.79 -7.32 -12.84
C ARG A 94 -18.44 -7.21 -14.23
N TRP A 95 -19.49 -6.39 -14.36
CA TRP A 95 -20.20 -6.16 -15.61
C TRP A 95 -19.61 -5.04 -16.48
N VAL A 96 -18.58 -4.36 -15.99
CA VAL A 96 -17.93 -3.25 -16.68
C VAL A 96 -16.61 -3.73 -17.26
N TYR A 97 -16.43 -3.54 -18.58
CA TYR A 97 -15.16 -3.82 -19.25
C TYR A 97 -14.02 -3.08 -18.55
N THR A 98 -12.87 -3.74 -18.44
CA THR A 98 -11.69 -3.16 -17.82
C THR A 98 -10.56 -3.05 -18.82
N PRO A 99 -9.98 -1.85 -19.01
CA PRO A 99 -8.78 -1.68 -19.81
C PRO A 99 -7.62 -2.52 -19.27
N TRP A 100 -6.66 -2.82 -20.14
CA TRP A 100 -5.42 -3.50 -19.73
C TRP A 100 -4.61 -2.66 -18.74
N ALA A 101 -3.74 -3.34 -17.98
CA ALA A 101 -2.86 -2.66 -17.04
C ALA A 101 -1.95 -1.67 -17.76
N SER A 102 -1.70 -0.54 -17.10
CA SER A 102 -0.85 0.51 -17.64
C SER A 102 0.59 0.00 -17.79
N LYS A 103 1.32 0.52 -18.79
CA LYS A 103 2.73 0.16 -19.00
C LYS A 103 3.58 0.48 -17.76
N GLU A 104 3.21 1.51 -17.02
CA GLU A 104 3.85 1.94 -15.78
C GLU A 104 3.74 0.89 -14.68
N CYS A 105 2.63 0.14 -14.62
CA CYS A 105 2.48 -0.98 -13.69
C CYS A 105 3.44 -2.12 -14.06
N TYR A 106 3.57 -2.45 -15.35
CA TYR A 106 4.55 -3.45 -15.79
C TYR A 106 6.00 -3.00 -15.53
N ILE A 107 6.30 -1.70 -15.73
CA ILE A 107 7.60 -1.12 -15.40
C ILE A 107 7.91 -1.28 -13.91
N PHE A 108 6.98 -0.87 -13.05
CA PHE A 108 7.06 -1.01 -11.59
C PHE A 108 7.44 -2.45 -11.19
N LEU A 109 6.76 -3.42 -11.78
CA LEU A 109 6.99 -4.84 -11.50
C LEU A 109 8.33 -5.33 -12.06
N SER A 110 8.69 -4.94 -13.27
CA SER A 110 9.90 -5.38 -13.94
C SER A 110 11.19 -4.87 -13.27
N GLU A 111 11.16 -3.63 -12.75
CA GLU A 111 12.31 -3.07 -12.03
C GLU A 111 12.47 -3.65 -10.63
N LEU A 112 11.36 -3.95 -9.93
CA LEU A 112 11.41 -4.57 -8.61
C LEU A 112 11.83 -6.04 -8.68
N LEU A 113 11.32 -6.78 -9.66
CA LEU A 113 11.64 -8.19 -9.81
C LEU A 113 12.91 -8.36 -10.63
N GLU A 114 14.05 -8.17 -9.94
CA GLU A 114 15.39 -8.42 -10.48
C GLU A 114 15.41 -9.67 -11.38
N LYS A 115 16.23 -9.63 -12.43
CA LYS A 115 16.34 -10.71 -13.41
C LYS A 115 16.50 -12.09 -12.76
N LYS A 116 17.24 -12.18 -11.65
CA LYS A 116 17.48 -13.44 -10.91
C LYS A 116 16.23 -13.99 -10.22
N ILE A 117 15.42 -13.12 -9.62
CA ILE A 117 14.15 -13.53 -8.99
C ILE A 117 13.21 -13.97 -10.11
N SER A 118 13.10 -13.15 -11.15
CA SER A 118 12.24 -13.42 -12.30
C SER A 118 12.58 -14.70 -13.07
N GLU A 119 13.86 -15.03 -13.23
CA GLU A 119 14.32 -16.28 -13.87
C GLU A 119 13.92 -17.52 -13.06
N LYS A 120 13.94 -17.42 -11.73
CA LYS A 120 13.66 -18.54 -10.82
C LYS A 120 12.16 -18.71 -10.55
N THR A 121 11.43 -17.61 -10.36
CA THR A 121 10.00 -17.64 -10.01
C THR A 121 9.07 -17.66 -11.24
N HIS A 122 9.61 -17.47 -12.45
CA HIS A 122 8.84 -17.24 -13.67
C HIS A 122 7.90 -16.01 -13.61
N CYS A 123 8.12 -15.08 -12.65
CA CYS A 123 7.29 -13.87 -12.48
C CYS A 123 7.37 -12.88 -13.64
N GLN A 124 8.38 -12.97 -14.50
CA GLN A 124 8.61 -12.02 -15.61
C GLN A 124 7.50 -11.99 -16.68
N TYR A 125 6.62 -13.00 -16.68
CA TYR A 125 5.51 -13.13 -17.62
C TYR A 125 4.13 -13.05 -16.93
N GLY A 126 4.09 -12.46 -15.73
CA GLY A 126 2.86 -12.28 -14.98
C GLY A 126 1.84 -11.48 -15.80
N ASN A 127 0.63 -12.01 -15.96
CA ASN A 127 -0.47 -11.25 -16.54
C ASN A 127 -1.17 -10.51 -15.41
N ILE A 128 -1.37 -9.20 -15.60
CA ILE A 128 -2.12 -8.40 -14.66
C ILE A 128 -3.59 -8.42 -15.06
N PHE A 129 -4.42 -8.92 -14.16
CA PHE A 129 -5.87 -8.90 -14.28
C PHE A 129 -6.45 -7.95 -13.24
N PHE A 130 -7.61 -7.40 -13.56
CA PHE A 130 -8.33 -6.52 -12.67
C PHE A 130 -9.60 -7.19 -12.18
N THR A 131 -9.78 -7.21 -10.87
CA THR A 131 -10.94 -7.80 -10.20
C THR A 131 -11.94 -6.74 -9.77
N GLU A 132 -13.19 -7.13 -9.76
CA GLU A 132 -14.29 -6.46 -9.09
C GLU A 132 -14.21 -6.56 -7.56
N GLU A 133 -13.46 -7.50 -7.00
CA GLU A 133 -13.28 -7.54 -5.55
C GLU A 133 -12.34 -6.42 -5.13
N TYR A 134 -12.66 -5.71 -4.05
CA TYR A 134 -11.73 -4.72 -3.51
C TYR A 134 -10.68 -5.40 -2.62
N ASN A 135 -9.84 -6.23 -3.24
CA ASN A 135 -8.76 -7.00 -2.63
C ASN A 135 -7.62 -7.23 -3.66
N PHE A 136 -6.42 -7.54 -3.18
CA PHE A 136 -5.25 -7.89 -3.99
C PHE A 136 -4.98 -9.39 -3.87
N TRP A 137 -4.74 -10.09 -4.99
CA TRP A 137 -4.59 -11.55 -5.00
C TRP A 137 -3.52 -11.97 -6.01
N CYS A 138 -2.82 -13.06 -5.73
CA CYS A 138 -2.03 -13.79 -6.73
C CYS A 138 -2.61 -15.19 -6.94
N HIS A 139 -2.88 -15.55 -8.20
CA HIS A 139 -3.35 -16.88 -8.56
C HIS A 139 -2.36 -17.58 -9.50
N LYS A 140 -2.01 -18.83 -9.16
CA LYS A 140 -1.20 -19.71 -10.00
C LYS A 140 -2.15 -20.61 -10.80
N VAL A 141 -2.44 -20.22 -12.04
CA VAL A 141 -3.43 -20.86 -12.96
C VAL A 141 -3.24 -22.38 -13.12
N HIS A 142 -2.05 -22.89 -12.83
CA HIS A 142 -1.67 -24.28 -13.10
C HIS A 142 -1.98 -25.26 -11.98
N GLU A 143 -2.23 -24.79 -10.75
CA GLU A 143 -2.64 -25.70 -9.66
C GLU A 143 -3.96 -26.40 -10.01
N ASP A 144 -4.80 -25.76 -10.82
CA ASP A 144 -6.10 -26.28 -11.27
C ASP A 144 -6.04 -27.05 -12.61
N MET A 145 -4.95 -26.93 -13.37
CA MET A 145 -4.84 -27.50 -14.72
C MET A 145 -3.86 -28.67 -14.79
N LYS A 146 -4.37 -29.89 -14.63
CA LYS A 146 -3.59 -31.13 -14.80
C LYS A 146 -3.00 -31.23 -16.22
N GLY A 147 -1.68 -31.41 -16.31
CA GLY A 147 -0.97 -31.74 -17.57
C GLY A 147 -0.33 -30.56 -18.31
N VAL A 148 -0.38 -29.35 -17.78
CA VAL A 148 0.28 -28.19 -18.38
C VAL A 148 1.78 -28.20 -18.07
N PRO A 149 2.68 -28.11 -19.06
CA PRO A 149 4.12 -28.11 -18.84
C PRO A 149 4.59 -27.03 -17.85
N GLU A 150 5.60 -27.34 -17.05
CA GLU A 150 6.19 -26.42 -16.06
C GLU A 150 6.67 -25.09 -16.67
N LYS A 151 7.12 -25.11 -17.94
CA LYS A 151 7.54 -23.93 -18.70
C LYS A 151 6.40 -23.01 -19.16
N THR A 152 5.15 -23.47 -19.07
CA THR A 152 3.96 -22.67 -19.42
C THR A 152 3.29 -22.08 -18.19
N ARG A 153 3.93 -22.17 -17.01
CA ARG A 153 3.45 -21.60 -15.76
C ARG A 153 3.29 -20.08 -15.89
N SER A 154 2.05 -19.62 -15.97
CA SER A 154 1.65 -18.22 -15.96
C SER A 154 1.15 -17.85 -14.58
N ILE A 155 1.68 -16.76 -14.03
CA ILE A 155 1.19 -16.19 -12.78
C ILE A 155 0.21 -15.07 -13.14
N VAL A 156 -0.93 -15.04 -12.47
CA VAL A 156 -1.95 -14.01 -12.65
C VAL A 156 -2.00 -13.14 -11.42
N TRP A 157 -1.76 -11.85 -11.61
CA TRP A 157 -1.73 -10.86 -10.53
C TRP A 157 -2.99 -10.03 -10.61
N ILE A 158 -3.70 -9.95 -9.51
CA ILE A 158 -5.06 -9.44 -9.49
C ILE A 158 -5.08 -8.16 -8.64
N LEU A 159 -5.47 -7.04 -9.26
CA LEU A 159 -5.66 -5.75 -8.58
C LEU A 159 -7.12 -5.30 -8.67
N PRO A 160 -7.64 -4.53 -7.70
CA PRO A 160 -8.93 -3.89 -7.86
C PRO A 160 -8.93 -2.95 -9.06
N LYS A 161 -10.01 -2.98 -9.86
CA LYS A 161 -10.15 -2.16 -11.09
C LYS A 161 -9.81 -0.68 -10.88
N ILE A 162 -10.26 -0.10 -9.77
CA ILE A 162 -10.06 1.33 -9.47
C ILE A 162 -8.65 1.68 -8.99
N GLU A 163 -7.83 0.68 -8.64
CA GLU A 163 -6.45 0.85 -8.16
C GLU A 163 -5.41 0.72 -9.29
N LYS A 164 -5.85 0.49 -10.52
CA LYS A 164 -4.96 0.26 -11.67
C LYS A 164 -3.96 1.40 -11.91
N ASN A 165 -4.33 2.63 -11.57
CA ASN A 165 -3.54 3.84 -11.72
C ASN A 165 -3.19 4.46 -10.37
N ASN A 166 -3.15 3.66 -9.29
CA ASN A 166 -2.77 4.12 -7.96
C ASN A 166 -1.41 3.52 -7.52
N PRO A 167 -0.28 4.16 -7.88
CA PRO A 167 1.04 3.71 -7.46
C PRO A 167 1.20 3.57 -5.93
N LEU A 168 0.42 4.31 -5.13
CA LEU A 168 0.51 4.26 -3.67
C LEU A 168 -0.11 2.99 -3.07
N MET A 169 -0.95 2.27 -3.82
CA MET A 169 -1.54 0.99 -3.41
C MET A 169 -0.90 -0.22 -4.07
N TRP A 170 -0.05 -0.04 -5.08
CA TRP A 170 0.75 -1.12 -5.66
C TRP A 170 1.73 -1.81 -4.69
N PRO A 171 2.13 -1.25 -3.54
CA PRO A 171 2.84 -2.05 -2.53
C PRO A 171 2.05 -3.29 -2.05
N MET A 172 0.71 -3.26 -2.10
CA MET A 172 -0.10 -4.45 -1.82
C MET A 172 0.08 -5.55 -2.88
N LEU A 173 0.38 -5.19 -4.13
CA LEU A 173 0.71 -6.17 -5.15
C LEU A 173 2.05 -6.86 -4.86
N ILE A 174 3.01 -6.16 -4.25
CA ILE A 174 4.28 -6.78 -3.85
C ILE A 174 4.08 -7.79 -2.72
N HIS A 175 3.10 -7.60 -1.85
CA HIS A 175 2.70 -8.62 -0.87
C HIS A 175 2.27 -9.91 -1.58
N GLU A 176 1.38 -9.81 -2.58
CA GLU A 176 0.92 -10.97 -3.36
C GLU A 176 2.06 -11.70 -4.07
N ILE A 177 3.01 -10.94 -4.63
CA ILE A 177 4.23 -11.51 -5.22
C ILE A 177 5.12 -12.14 -4.15
N GLY A 178 5.13 -11.57 -2.94
CA GLY A 178 5.79 -12.10 -1.76
C GLY A 178 5.37 -13.52 -1.43
N HIS A 179 4.10 -13.90 -1.61
CA HIS A 179 3.67 -15.29 -1.49
C HIS A 179 4.39 -16.19 -2.50
N THR A 180 4.45 -15.78 -3.78
CA THR A 180 5.12 -16.56 -4.83
C THR A 180 6.61 -16.71 -4.55
N ILE A 181 7.29 -15.63 -4.12
CA ILE A 181 8.70 -15.67 -3.73
C ILE A 181 8.90 -16.58 -2.51
N SER A 182 8.03 -16.47 -1.49
CA SER A 182 8.09 -17.31 -0.30
C SER A 182 8.01 -18.80 -0.64
N ASP A 183 7.09 -19.16 -1.53
CA ASP A 183 6.90 -20.54 -1.99
C ASP A 183 8.15 -21.06 -2.75
N GLU A 184 8.68 -20.27 -3.70
CA GLU A 184 9.85 -20.65 -4.50
C GLU A 184 11.12 -20.86 -3.66
N TYR A 185 11.26 -20.11 -2.57
CA TYR A 185 12.39 -20.23 -1.65
C TYR A 185 12.09 -21.15 -0.45
N ASN A 186 10.88 -21.72 -0.39
CA ASN A 186 10.36 -22.56 0.69
C ASN A 186 10.50 -21.89 2.07
N ILE A 187 10.30 -20.58 2.15
CA ILE A 187 10.52 -19.80 3.37
C ILE A 187 9.58 -20.26 4.47
N THR A 188 8.27 -20.27 4.22
CA THR A 188 7.25 -20.70 5.19
C THR A 188 7.54 -22.10 5.73
N ASP A 189 7.82 -23.06 4.83
CA ASP A 189 8.11 -24.45 5.18
C ASP A 189 9.36 -24.59 6.05
N LYS A 190 10.44 -23.90 5.70
CA LYS A 190 11.70 -23.90 6.47
C LYS A 190 11.47 -23.32 7.86
N SER A 191 10.88 -22.13 7.94
CA SER A 191 10.62 -21.44 9.22
C SER A 191 9.69 -22.25 10.12
N TYR A 192 8.68 -22.91 9.55
CA TYR A 192 7.78 -23.77 10.31
C TYR A 192 8.50 -24.99 10.87
N LYS A 193 9.35 -25.65 10.06
CA LYS A 193 10.18 -26.80 10.49
C LYS A 193 11.25 -26.40 11.52
N SER A 194 11.72 -25.15 11.51
CA SER A 194 12.66 -24.62 12.49
C SER A 194 12.07 -24.41 13.89
N LEU A 195 10.73 -24.38 14.02
CA LEU A 195 10.10 -24.35 15.34
C LEU A 195 10.43 -25.64 16.10
N SER A 196 10.84 -25.52 17.37
CA SER A 196 11.14 -26.68 18.22
C SER A 196 10.01 -27.70 18.26
N GLU A 197 10.35 -29.00 18.32
CA GLU A 197 9.35 -30.07 18.39
C GLU A 197 8.36 -29.90 19.54
N SER A 198 8.82 -29.41 20.69
CA SER A 198 7.97 -29.14 21.85
C SER A 198 6.92 -28.06 21.55
N SER A 199 7.31 -26.99 20.84
CA SER A 199 6.40 -25.91 20.41
C SER A 199 5.37 -26.40 19.40
N GLN A 200 5.74 -27.33 18.51
CA GLN A 200 4.80 -27.92 17.55
C GLN A 200 3.86 -28.95 18.19
N LYS A 201 4.36 -29.77 19.14
CA LYS A 201 3.55 -30.82 19.81
C LYS A 201 2.45 -30.24 20.70
N SER A 202 2.61 -29.02 21.21
CA SER A 202 1.58 -28.35 22.02
C SER A 202 0.40 -27.79 21.21
N LEU A 203 0.53 -27.68 19.89
CA LEU A 203 -0.52 -27.13 19.03
C LEU A 203 -1.47 -28.23 18.54
N SER A 204 -2.77 -27.94 18.56
CA SER A 204 -3.78 -28.76 17.89
C SER A 204 -3.59 -28.76 16.37
N VAL A 205 -4.21 -29.71 15.66
CA VAL A 205 -4.15 -29.78 14.19
C VAL A 205 -4.62 -28.47 13.55
N LYS A 206 -5.73 -27.90 14.05
CA LYS A 206 -6.26 -26.64 13.53
C LYS A 206 -5.33 -25.46 13.83
N GLN A 207 -4.75 -25.38 15.03
CA GLN A 207 -3.76 -24.33 15.35
C GLN A 207 -2.52 -24.41 14.45
N LYS A 208 -2.09 -25.62 14.08
CA LYS A 208 -0.97 -25.82 13.15
C LYS A 208 -1.26 -25.27 11.77
N GLU A 209 -2.46 -25.54 11.24
CA GLU A 209 -2.95 -25.02 9.96
C GLU A 209 -3.01 -23.50 9.98
N VAL A 210 -3.64 -22.92 11.02
CA VAL A 210 -3.74 -21.46 11.18
C VAL A 210 -2.36 -20.81 11.29
N LEU A 211 -1.45 -21.38 12.09
CA LEU A 211 -0.09 -20.86 12.23
C LEU A 211 0.69 -20.92 10.91
N TYR A 212 0.46 -21.96 10.09
CA TYR A 212 1.07 -22.06 8.77
C TYR A 212 0.53 -21.00 7.82
N ASN A 213 -0.78 -20.75 7.80
CA ASN A 213 -1.37 -19.66 7.03
C ASN A 213 -0.80 -18.30 7.46
N TRP A 214 -0.73 -18.05 8.76
CA TRP A 214 -0.14 -16.82 9.28
C TRP A 214 1.32 -16.67 8.86
N ALA A 215 2.09 -17.77 8.89
CA ALA A 215 3.47 -17.76 8.43
C ALA A 215 3.61 -17.41 6.94
N ARG A 216 2.65 -17.78 6.09
CA ARG A 216 2.62 -17.35 4.68
C ARG A 216 2.40 -15.85 4.54
N GLU A 217 1.43 -15.31 5.29
CA GLU A 217 1.13 -13.86 5.32
C GLU A 217 2.31 -13.03 5.81
N ILE A 218 2.94 -13.44 6.91
CA ILE A 218 4.07 -12.73 7.50
C ILE A 218 5.30 -12.77 6.58
N SER A 219 5.51 -13.89 5.87
CA SER A 219 6.58 -14.00 4.87
C SER A 219 6.37 -13.00 3.73
N ALA A 220 5.16 -12.94 3.17
CA ALA A 220 4.79 -12.00 2.13
C ALA A 220 4.94 -10.54 2.59
N ASP A 221 4.47 -10.22 3.80
CA ASP A 221 4.63 -8.90 4.42
C ASP A 221 6.08 -8.45 4.50
N LEU A 222 6.95 -9.33 5.02
CA LEU A 222 8.35 -9.01 5.20
C LEU A 222 9.09 -8.89 3.86
N ILE A 223 8.73 -9.69 2.84
CA ILE A 223 9.28 -9.55 1.48
C ILE A 223 8.90 -8.18 0.91
N ALA A 224 7.62 -7.79 1.00
CA ALA A 224 7.16 -6.49 0.55
C ALA A 224 7.82 -5.33 1.33
N LEU A 225 8.03 -5.49 2.64
CA LEU A 225 8.78 -4.56 3.46
C LEU A 225 10.25 -4.45 3.00
N LYS A 226 10.92 -5.55 2.65
CA LYS A 226 12.30 -5.51 2.13
C LYS A 226 12.36 -4.71 0.82
N PHE A 227 11.41 -4.88 -0.09
CA PHE A 227 11.39 -4.16 -1.37
C PHE A 227 11.10 -2.66 -1.22
N LEU A 228 10.09 -2.30 -0.41
CA LEU A 228 9.50 -0.97 -0.44
C LEU A 228 9.54 -0.23 0.89
N GLY A 229 9.87 -0.88 1.99
CA GLY A 229 10.07 -0.26 3.29
C GLY A 229 8.83 0.51 3.76
N PRO A 230 8.95 1.79 4.14
CA PRO A 230 7.82 2.58 4.66
C PRO A 230 6.60 2.65 3.73
N ALA A 231 6.79 2.64 2.42
CA ALA A 231 5.68 2.65 1.46
C ALA A 231 4.77 1.42 1.60
N TYR A 232 5.33 0.25 1.90
CA TYR A 232 4.53 -0.95 2.15
C TYR A 232 3.67 -0.80 3.42
N LEU A 233 4.26 -0.30 4.50
CA LEU A 233 3.54 -0.02 5.75
C LEU A 233 2.41 0.99 5.56
N TYR A 234 2.63 2.04 4.75
CA TYR A 234 1.58 2.99 4.40
C TYR A 234 0.38 2.29 3.73
N ALA A 235 0.63 1.46 2.71
CA ALA A 235 -0.43 0.76 1.98
C ALA A 235 -1.17 -0.22 2.90
N LEU A 236 -0.44 -1.02 3.69
CA LEU A 236 -1.01 -1.96 4.65
C LEU A 236 -1.86 -1.25 5.71
N ILE A 237 -1.35 -0.18 6.33
CA ILE A 237 -2.10 0.60 7.32
C ILE A 237 -3.36 1.21 6.71
N SER A 238 -3.25 1.80 5.51
CA SER A 238 -4.39 2.41 4.83
C SER A 238 -5.47 1.40 4.50
N PHE A 239 -5.08 0.23 3.97
CA PHE A 239 -6.01 -0.86 3.69
C PHE A 239 -6.64 -1.41 4.97
N ALA A 240 -5.82 -1.79 5.95
CA ALA A 240 -6.28 -2.39 7.19
C ALA A 240 -7.19 -1.47 8.00
N SER A 241 -6.89 -0.17 8.04
CA SER A 241 -7.65 0.77 8.87
C SER A 241 -9.02 1.12 8.31
N VAL A 242 -9.28 0.86 7.03
CA VAL A 242 -10.49 1.35 6.34
C VAL A 242 -11.31 0.21 5.74
N PHE A 243 -10.67 -0.82 5.20
CA PHE A 243 -11.35 -1.89 4.45
C PHE A 243 -11.40 -3.24 5.18
N ILE A 244 -10.83 -3.31 6.39
CA ILE A 244 -11.06 -4.40 7.35
C ILE A 244 -12.13 -3.94 8.34
N ASN A 245 -13.28 -4.62 8.31
CA ASN A 245 -14.39 -4.32 9.20
C ASN A 245 -14.21 -4.90 10.60
N ASN A 246 -13.45 -6.00 10.70
CA ASN A 246 -13.17 -6.64 11.98
C ASN A 246 -12.28 -5.74 12.86
N ASN A 247 -12.24 -6.04 14.15
CA ASN A 247 -11.34 -5.37 15.07
C ASN A 247 -9.89 -5.59 14.61
N LEU A 248 -9.04 -4.56 14.65
CA LEU A 248 -7.64 -4.69 14.25
C LEU A 248 -6.83 -5.67 15.11
N ASN A 249 -7.33 -6.03 16.29
CA ASN A 249 -6.71 -7.04 17.15
C ASN A 249 -7.26 -8.45 16.91
N GLU A 250 -8.33 -8.62 16.14
CA GLU A 250 -8.88 -9.93 15.80
C GLU A 250 -8.09 -10.57 14.66
N PRO A 251 -7.51 -11.76 14.86
CA PRO A 251 -7.01 -12.56 13.77
C PRO A 251 -8.15 -13.28 13.05
N SER A 252 -7.81 -13.93 11.94
CA SER A 252 -8.65 -14.91 11.24
C SER A 252 -7.88 -16.21 11.04
N GLU A 253 -8.53 -17.25 10.50
CA GLU A 253 -7.85 -18.52 10.22
C GLU A 253 -6.73 -18.40 9.17
N ILE A 254 -6.80 -17.36 8.34
CA ILE A 254 -5.87 -17.14 7.24
C ILE A 254 -4.84 -16.06 7.61
N HIS A 255 -5.25 -15.03 8.35
CA HIS A 255 -4.42 -13.87 8.64
C HIS A 255 -4.21 -13.65 10.14
N PRO A 256 -2.98 -13.34 10.59
CA PRO A 256 -2.77 -12.82 11.92
C PRO A 256 -3.44 -11.44 12.04
N SER A 257 -3.64 -10.95 13.27
CA SER A 257 -4.32 -9.68 13.46
C SER A 257 -3.55 -8.53 12.77
N PRO A 258 -4.26 -7.56 12.15
CA PRO A 258 -3.60 -6.39 11.56
C PRO A 258 -2.67 -5.66 12.53
N THR A 259 -3.06 -5.56 13.81
CA THR A 259 -2.20 -5.02 14.87
C THR A 259 -0.88 -5.77 14.95
N PHE A 260 -0.91 -7.11 15.05
CA PHE A 260 0.32 -7.91 15.13
C PHE A 260 1.22 -7.65 13.92
N ARG A 261 0.65 -7.71 12.70
CA ARG A 261 1.39 -7.50 11.44
C ARG A 261 2.09 -6.14 11.43
N VAL A 262 1.35 -5.05 11.67
CA VAL A 262 1.91 -3.69 11.62
C VAL A 262 3.04 -3.51 12.65
N PHE A 263 2.82 -3.90 13.92
CA PHE A 263 3.85 -3.69 14.94
C PHE A 263 5.08 -4.59 14.77
N PHE A 264 4.91 -5.81 14.29
CA PHE A 264 6.02 -6.68 13.93
C PHE A 264 6.84 -6.08 12.78
N LEU A 265 6.18 -5.57 11.73
CA LEU A 265 6.88 -4.94 10.60
C LEU A 265 7.59 -3.63 10.98
N LEU A 266 7.05 -2.86 11.94
CA LEU A 266 7.73 -1.68 12.48
C LEU A 266 9.01 -2.04 13.25
N GLU A 267 9.00 -3.17 13.98
CA GLU A 267 10.22 -3.72 14.61
C GLU A 267 11.26 -4.04 13.52
N LYS A 268 10.85 -4.72 12.44
CA LYS A 268 11.77 -5.11 11.36
C LYS A 268 12.26 -3.95 10.51
N LEU A 269 11.43 -2.93 10.31
CA LEU A 269 11.85 -1.69 9.69
C LEU A 269 12.95 -0.99 10.53
N LYS A 270 12.84 -1.05 11.86
CA LYS A 270 13.89 -0.54 12.75
C LYS A 270 15.17 -1.37 12.66
N ASP A 271 15.08 -2.69 12.55
CA ASP A 271 16.24 -3.57 12.30
C ASP A 271 16.96 -3.22 10.98
N MET A 272 16.23 -2.72 9.97
CA MET A 272 16.76 -2.19 8.71
C MET A 272 17.36 -0.77 8.84
N GLY A 273 17.48 -0.22 10.05
CA GLY A 273 18.00 1.12 10.33
C GLY A 273 17.00 2.26 10.14
N MET A 274 15.74 1.94 9.83
CA MET A 274 14.67 2.90 9.55
C MET A 274 13.71 3.01 10.76
N ASP A 275 14.21 3.57 11.87
CA ASP A 275 13.44 3.73 13.10
C ASP A 275 12.36 4.81 12.97
N TYR A 276 11.09 4.36 12.84
CA TYR A 276 9.93 5.23 12.64
C TYR A 276 9.70 6.26 13.76
N THR A 277 10.31 6.07 14.95
CA THR A 277 10.20 7.02 16.07
C THR A 277 11.09 8.25 15.89
N LYS A 278 12.02 8.24 14.93
CA LYS A 278 12.91 9.38 14.64
C LYS A 278 12.19 10.43 13.80
N PRO A 279 12.54 11.73 13.94
CA PRO A 279 11.92 12.82 13.17
C PRO A 279 11.99 12.65 11.65
N LEU A 280 12.98 11.91 11.14
CA LEU A 280 13.12 11.60 9.72
C LEU A 280 11.91 10.83 9.15
N PHE A 281 11.24 10.03 9.99
CA PHE A 281 10.12 9.18 9.63
C PHE A 281 8.78 9.74 10.11
N GLU A 282 8.71 11.05 10.34
CA GLU A 282 7.51 11.74 10.81
C GLU A 282 6.23 11.35 10.04
N PRO A 283 6.24 11.25 8.69
CA PRO A 283 5.06 10.80 7.94
C PRO A 283 4.60 9.39 8.34
N LEU A 284 5.53 8.44 8.47
CA LEU A 284 5.18 7.07 8.90
C LEU A 284 4.70 7.05 10.35
N ASN A 285 5.34 7.81 11.24
CA ASN A 285 4.89 7.95 12.64
C ASN A 285 3.44 8.45 12.70
N TYR A 286 3.10 9.46 11.89
CA TYR A 286 1.73 9.97 11.79
C TYR A 286 0.74 8.89 11.35
N MET A 287 1.10 8.03 10.38
CA MET A 287 0.25 6.89 9.98
C MET A 287 0.06 5.88 11.12
N VAL A 288 1.10 5.60 11.90
CA VAL A 288 1.02 4.74 13.09
C VAL A 288 0.11 5.34 14.16
N ASP A 289 0.17 6.66 14.36
CA ASP A 289 -0.73 7.37 15.27
C ASP A 289 -2.20 7.26 14.84
N LEU A 290 -2.48 7.37 13.53
CA LEU A 290 -3.81 7.17 12.96
C LEU A 290 -4.29 5.71 13.16
N PHE A 291 -3.43 4.73 12.90
CA PHE A 291 -3.70 3.32 13.16
C PHE A 291 -4.03 3.05 14.64
N ASN A 292 -3.29 3.66 15.56
CA ASN A 292 -3.60 3.61 16.99
C ASN A 292 -4.94 4.28 17.32
N GLY A 293 -5.30 5.36 16.61
CA GLY A 293 -6.61 5.98 16.68
C GLY A 293 -7.75 5.01 16.33
N ARG A 294 -7.59 4.21 15.26
CA ARG A 294 -8.52 3.12 14.91
C ARG A 294 -8.60 2.06 16.00
N LYS A 295 -7.46 1.58 16.52
CA LYS A 295 -7.43 0.60 17.62
C LYS A 295 -8.19 1.07 18.86
N GLN A 296 -8.10 2.36 19.19
CA GLN A 296 -8.84 2.94 20.31
C GLN A 296 -10.37 2.95 20.09
N LEU A 297 -10.82 3.09 18.84
CA LEU A 297 -12.24 3.00 18.48
C LEU A 297 -12.72 1.55 18.55
N ASP A 298 -11.98 0.64 17.95
CA ASP A 298 -12.22 -0.81 18.02
C ASP A 298 -12.34 -1.32 19.47
N ALA A 299 -11.48 -0.85 20.37
CA ALA A 299 -11.52 -1.21 21.78
C ALA A 299 -12.73 -0.61 22.53
N ALA A 300 -13.18 0.58 22.11
CA ALA A 300 -14.35 1.23 22.70
C ALA A 300 -15.66 0.61 22.19
N ASP A 301 -15.71 0.21 20.91
CA ASP A 301 -16.83 -0.51 20.31
C ASP A 301 -17.05 -1.88 20.99
N ARG A 302 -15.99 -2.67 21.17
CA ARG A 302 -16.06 -3.96 21.90
C ARG A 302 -16.56 -3.82 23.33
N LYS A 303 -16.18 -2.77 24.05
CA LYS A 303 -16.67 -2.55 25.43
C LYS A 303 -18.19 -2.38 25.47
N LEU A 304 -18.79 -1.87 24.39
CA LEU A 304 -20.24 -1.69 24.27
C LEU A 304 -20.94 -2.95 23.76
N PHE A 305 -20.28 -3.75 22.91
CA PHE A 305 -20.90 -4.85 22.16
C PHE A 305 -20.20 -6.21 22.35
N PHE A 306 -20.05 -6.69 23.59
CA PHE A 306 -19.64 -8.06 23.98
C PHE A 306 -18.17 -8.31 24.40
N LYS A 307 -18.03 -9.15 25.46
CA LYS A 307 -16.85 -9.93 25.84
C LYS A 307 -17.05 -11.34 25.30
N GLU A 308 -16.52 -11.68 24.13
CA GLU A 308 -16.33 -13.08 23.78
C GLU A 308 -14.89 -13.47 24.05
N ASP A 309 -14.72 -14.63 24.69
CA ASP A 309 -13.41 -15.24 24.89
C ASP A 309 -12.81 -15.58 23.52
N TRP A 310 -11.49 -15.42 23.41
CA TRP A 310 -10.76 -15.75 22.18
C TRP A 310 -11.02 -17.21 21.81
N PRO A 311 -11.38 -17.53 20.56
CA PRO A 311 -11.56 -18.92 20.17
C PRO A 311 -10.28 -19.72 20.44
N GLU A 312 -10.39 -20.82 21.18
CA GLU A 312 -9.23 -21.64 21.60
C GLU A 312 -8.42 -22.22 20.42
N HIS A 313 -8.96 -22.15 19.19
CA HIS A 313 -8.32 -22.67 17.99
C HIS A 313 -7.26 -21.74 17.37
N PHE A 314 -7.11 -20.49 17.85
CA PHE A 314 -6.03 -19.61 17.38
C PHE A 314 -4.71 -19.90 18.11
N PRO A 315 -3.56 -19.86 17.41
CA PRO A 315 -2.25 -19.83 18.06
C PRO A 315 -2.11 -18.62 18.99
N SER A 316 -1.27 -18.74 20.02
CA SER A 316 -0.94 -17.59 20.88
C SER A 316 -0.08 -16.56 20.14
N ASP A 317 -0.13 -15.30 20.58
CA ASP A 317 0.74 -14.24 20.06
C ASP A 317 2.24 -14.57 20.22
N ASP A 318 2.63 -15.28 21.29
CA ASP A 318 3.99 -15.78 21.48
C ASP A 318 4.39 -16.77 20.37
N MET A 319 3.47 -17.66 19.97
CA MET A 319 3.72 -18.58 18.87
C MET A 319 3.80 -17.85 17.52
N ALA A 320 2.91 -16.89 17.28
CA ALA A 320 2.95 -16.02 16.10
C ALA A 320 4.27 -15.25 16.03
N TYR A 321 4.74 -14.69 17.15
CA TYR A 321 6.02 -13.99 17.21
C TYR A 321 7.21 -14.91 16.94
N LYS A 322 7.23 -16.11 17.54
CA LYS A 322 8.29 -17.11 17.30
C LYS A 322 8.41 -17.49 15.84
N ILE A 323 7.29 -17.84 15.18
CA ILE A 323 7.33 -18.17 13.75
C ILE A 323 7.77 -16.97 12.91
N SER A 324 7.36 -15.75 13.28
CA SER A 324 7.75 -14.52 12.59
C SER A 324 9.27 -14.28 12.64
N GLN A 325 9.92 -14.57 13.77
CA GLN A 325 11.37 -14.46 13.89
C GLN A 325 12.09 -15.53 13.05
N GLU A 326 11.57 -16.76 12.99
CA GLU A 326 12.12 -17.79 12.12
C GLU A 326 11.95 -17.47 10.62
N ILE A 327 10.83 -16.83 10.24
CA ILE A 327 10.65 -16.30 8.88
C ILE A 327 11.71 -15.25 8.58
N TYR A 328 11.84 -14.25 9.45
CA TYR A 328 12.79 -13.16 9.25
C TYR A 328 14.23 -13.65 9.00
N LYS A 329 14.68 -14.67 9.75
CA LYS A 329 16.00 -15.31 9.54
C LYS A 329 16.13 -15.99 8.17
N CYS A 330 15.10 -16.67 7.71
CA CYS A 330 15.12 -17.36 6.42
C CYS A 330 15.13 -16.39 5.22
N GLN A 331 14.72 -15.14 5.41
CA GLN A 331 14.61 -14.19 4.29
C GLN A 331 15.95 -13.71 3.73
N ASP A 332 17.06 -13.94 4.44
CA ASP A 332 18.39 -13.58 3.94
C ASP A 332 18.85 -14.48 2.80
N GLU A 333 18.16 -15.61 2.58
CA GLU A 333 18.36 -16.48 1.42
C GLU A 333 17.76 -15.91 0.13
N ILE A 334 16.87 -14.93 0.23
CA ILE A 334 16.20 -14.33 -0.92
C ILE A 334 17.13 -13.25 -1.48
N PRO A 335 17.51 -13.30 -2.78
CA PRO A 335 18.43 -12.35 -3.40
C PRO A 335 17.71 -11.04 -3.73
N ILE A 336 17.14 -10.38 -2.72
CA ILE A 336 16.51 -9.07 -2.82
C ILE A 336 17.43 -8.07 -2.15
N SER A 337 17.77 -7.00 -2.87
CA SER A 337 18.43 -5.84 -2.29
C SER A 337 17.40 -5.07 -1.45
N PRO A 338 17.49 -5.05 -0.10
CA PRO A 338 16.52 -4.34 0.71
C PRO A 338 16.62 -2.83 0.47
N ILE A 339 15.49 -2.13 0.52
CA ILE A 339 15.48 -0.68 0.51
C ILE A 339 16.32 -0.15 1.68
N SER A 340 17.25 0.74 1.37
CA SER A 340 18.16 1.29 2.38
C SER A 340 17.65 2.61 2.95
N ILE A 341 18.19 3.00 4.11
CA ILE A 341 17.99 4.33 4.68
C ILE A 341 18.37 5.46 3.68
N ASN A 342 19.37 5.24 2.83
CA ASN A 342 19.76 6.22 1.81
C ASN A 342 18.68 6.38 0.74
N ASN A 343 18.04 5.29 0.31
CA ASN A 343 16.90 5.37 -0.62
C ASN A 343 15.73 6.13 0.01
N TYR A 344 15.45 5.92 1.30
CA TYR A 344 14.42 6.69 1.97
C TYR A 344 14.78 8.19 2.10
N ASN A 345 16.03 8.51 2.44
CA ASN A 345 16.51 9.91 2.45
C ASN A 345 16.37 10.57 1.08
N ASN A 346 16.70 9.86 0.01
CA ASN A 346 16.50 10.31 -1.36
C ASN A 346 15.03 10.63 -1.63
N SER A 347 14.13 9.77 -1.15
CA SER A 347 12.68 9.97 -1.27
C SER A 347 12.23 11.28 -0.62
N LEU A 348 12.76 11.61 0.56
CA LEU A 348 12.45 12.88 1.25
C LEU A 348 12.95 14.10 0.48
N LEU A 349 14.11 13.99 -0.16
CA LEU A 349 14.65 15.06 -1.01
C LEU A 349 13.83 15.24 -2.29
N LEU A 350 13.38 14.15 -2.91
CA LEU A 350 12.46 14.19 -4.05
C LEU A 350 11.17 14.92 -3.69
N VAL A 351 10.62 14.69 -2.49
CA VAL A 351 9.46 15.43 -1.99
C VAL A 351 9.75 16.92 -1.89
N LYS A 352 10.83 17.26 -1.18
CA LYS A 352 11.21 18.65 -0.88
C LYS A 352 11.51 19.45 -2.15
N ASP A 353 12.30 18.88 -3.05
CA ASP A 353 12.90 19.61 -4.17
C ASP A 353 12.02 19.54 -5.42
N LYS A 354 11.25 18.45 -5.61
CA LYS A 354 10.51 18.19 -6.86
C LYS A 354 8.99 18.06 -6.66
N LEU A 355 8.49 17.09 -5.87
CA LEU A 355 7.02 16.86 -5.77
C LEU A 355 6.24 18.05 -5.23
N ASN A 356 6.77 18.79 -4.25
CA ASN A 356 6.13 20.02 -3.74
C ASN A 356 5.97 21.12 -4.80
N HIS A 357 6.70 21.01 -5.92
CA HIS A 357 6.64 21.92 -7.05
C HIS A 357 5.97 21.27 -8.28
N GLU A 358 5.30 20.13 -8.11
CA GLU A 358 4.66 19.35 -9.19
C GLU A 358 5.65 18.91 -10.29
N ILE A 359 6.91 18.69 -9.93
CA ILE A 359 7.98 18.25 -10.85
C ILE A 359 8.13 16.73 -10.78
N LEU A 360 8.38 16.10 -11.94
CA LEU A 360 8.66 14.67 -12.07
C LEU A 360 9.89 14.24 -11.26
N ILE A 361 9.82 13.06 -10.66
CA ILE A 361 10.83 12.49 -9.75
C ILE A 361 11.50 11.23 -10.29
N SER A 362 11.63 11.13 -11.61
CA SER A 362 12.30 10.01 -12.30
C SER A 362 13.82 9.97 -12.11
N SER A 363 14.42 11.06 -11.62
CA SER A 363 15.86 11.21 -11.45
C SER A 363 16.21 12.22 -10.38
N MET A 364 17.44 12.15 -9.88
CA MET A 364 17.99 13.13 -8.96
C MET A 364 19.50 13.24 -9.09
N ASN A 365 20.03 14.43 -8.84
CA ASN A 365 21.46 14.61 -8.67
C ASN A 365 21.87 14.18 -7.25
N LYS A 366 22.45 12.97 -7.13
CA LYS A 366 22.95 12.43 -5.86
C LYS A 366 24.28 13.07 -5.41
N SER A 367 25.02 13.73 -6.30
CA SER A 367 26.31 14.37 -5.98
C SER A 367 26.11 15.69 -5.21
N LYS A 368 25.06 16.47 -5.54
CA LYS A 368 24.66 17.69 -4.81
C LYS A 368 24.37 17.46 -3.32
N GLN A 369 24.12 16.23 -2.89
CA GLN A 369 23.94 15.91 -1.46
C GLN A 369 25.22 16.10 -0.62
N LYS A 370 26.41 16.05 -1.25
CA LYS A 370 27.69 16.14 -0.52
C LYS A 370 28.22 17.57 -0.37
N ASN A 371 27.84 18.49 -1.26
CA ASN A 371 28.40 19.84 -1.28
C ASN A 371 27.31 20.90 -1.10
N LYS A 372 27.36 21.63 0.02
CA LYS A 372 26.53 22.81 0.27
C LYS A 372 26.74 23.85 -0.84
N GLU A 373 25.67 24.60 -1.12
CA GLU A 373 25.53 25.70 -2.07
C GLU A 373 26.78 26.60 -2.22
N GLU A 374 27.75 26.18 -3.02
CA GLU A 374 28.79 27.08 -3.50
C GLU A 374 28.24 27.84 -4.71
N LYS A 375 28.22 29.17 -4.62
CA LYS A 375 27.97 30.03 -5.78
C LYS A 375 29.20 29.97 -6.69
N ILE A 376 29.17 29.11 -7.70
CA ILE A 376 30.30 28.90 -8.60
C ILE A 376 30.14 29.76 -9.85
N GLN A 377 31.12 30.62 -10.11
CA GLN A 377 31.25 31.37 -11.36
C GLN A 377 31.66 30.42 -12.50
N ILE A 378 30.97 30.55 -13.63
CA ILE A 378 31.20 29.73 -14.84
C ILE A 378 32.53 30.15 -15.48
N THR A 379 33.52 29.26 -15.43
CA THR A 379 34.79 29.35 -16.16
C THR A 379 35.01 28.06 -16.96
N ASN A 380 35.76 28.13 -18.07
CA ASN A 380 36.04 26.96 -18.92
C ASN A 380 36.74 25.81 -18.17
N ASP A 381 37.51 26.13 -17.12
CA ASP A 381 38.22 25.15 -16.29
C ASP A 381 37.28 24.34 -15.38
N ASN A 382 36.03 24.79 -15.20
CA ASN A 382 35.02 24.16 -14.34
C ASN A 382 33.98 23.33 -15.11
N MET A 383 34.12 23.12 -16.42
CA MET A 383 33.14 22.38 -17.26
C MET A 383 32.85 20.96 -16.73
N ASN A 384 33.84 20.24 -16.24
CA ASN A 384 33.64 18.91 -15.63
C ASN A 384 32.79 18.99 -14.36
N HIS A 385 32.98 20.04 -13.55
CA HIS A 385 32.15 20.29 -12.38
C HIS A 385 30.69 20.60 -12.76
N TYR A 386 30.45 21.24 -13.90
CA TYR A 386 29.09 21.45 -14.42
C TYR A 386 28.44 20.17 -14.95
N PHE A 387 29.21 19.29 -15.61
CA PHE A 387 28.70 17.96 -15.96
C PHE A 387 28.29 17.17 -14.71
N ASP A 388 29.06 17.25 -13.63
CA ASP A 388 28.69 16.63 -12.34
C ASP A 388 27.44 17.25 -11.69
N LEU A 389 27.18 18.54 -11.92
CA LEU A 389 25.95 19.23 -11.48
C LEU A 389 24.73 18.89 -12.34
N LEU A 390 24.94 18.44 -13.58
CA LEU A 390 23.91 17.98 -14.51
C LEU A 390 23.75 16.45 -14.52
N ASN A 391 24.63 15.73 -13.81
CA ASN A 391 24.60 14.28 -13.72
C ASN A 391 23.45 13.85 -12.78
N GLU A 392 22.24 13.79 -13.31
CA GLU A 392 21.12 13.16 -12.62
C GLU A 392 21.20 11.64 -12.78
N GLU A 393 21.12 10.92 -11.68
CA GLU A 393 20.96 9.47 -11.69
C GLU A 393 19.48 9.10 -11.69
N PRO A 394 19.08 7.97 -12.32
CA PRO A 394 17.72 7.47 -12.21
C PRO A 394 17.36 7.20 -10.75
N CYS A 395 16.14 7.57 -10.37
CA CYS A 395 15.56 7.16 -9.10
C CYS A 395 15.05 5.72 -9.22
N THR A 396 15.19 4.95 -8.14
CA THR A 396 14.62 3.60 -8.10
C THR A 396 13.10 3.66 -7.91
N VAL A 397 12.38 2.59 -8.30
CA VAL A 397 10.97 2.44 -7.96
C VAL A 397 10.70 2.68 -6.47
N GLY A 398 11.51 2.08 -5.60
CA GLY A 398 11.38 2.25 -4.16
C GLY A 398 11.46 3.71 -3.72
N GLU A 399 12.34 4.50 -4.33
CA GLU A 399 12.47 5.94 -4.05
C GLU A 399 11.24 6.73 -4.52
N ILE A 400 10.75 6.45 -5.73
CA ILE A 400 9.59 7.13 -6.31
C ILE A 400 8.32 6.86 -5.48
N ILE A 401 8.06 5.60 -5.13
CA ILE A 401 6.86 5.22 -4.39
C ILE A 401 6.91 5.76 -2.95
N ASN A 402 8.07 5.67 -2.27
CA ASN A 402 8.21 6.25 -0.93
C ASN A 402 8.06 7.78 -0.94
N ALA A 403 8.57 8.47 -1.96
CA ALA A 403 8.38 9.90 -2.12
C ALA A 403 6.89 10.24 -2.29
N GLY A 404 6.18 9.49 -3.13
CA GLY A 404 4.73 9.60 -3.29
C GLY A 404 3.96 9.42 -1.97
N CYS A 405 4.26 8.36 -1.20
CA CYS A 405 3.65 8.12 0.10
C CYS A 405 3.93 9.28 1.09
N VAL A 406 5.18 9.73 1.20
CA VAL A 406 5.56 10.84 2.09
C VAL A 406 4.83 12.13 1.72
N TYR A 407 4.83 12.48 0.44
CA TYR A 407 4.12 13.65 -0.06
C TYR A 407 2.62 13.55 0.24
N HIS A 408 2.03 12.38 0.01
CA HIS A 408 0.61 12.17 0.22
C HIS A 408 0.22 12.26 1.71
N ILE A 409 0.98 11.62 2.60
CA ILE A 409 0.75 11.68 4.05
C ILE A 409 0.89 13.13 4.55
N SER A 410 1.90 13.85 4.06
CA SER A 410 2.14 15.25 4.43
C SER A 410 0.96 16.14 4.02
N ASN A 411 0.42 15.93 2.82
CA ASN A 411 -0.77 16.63 2.33
C ASN A 411 -2.03 16.29 3.13
N ILE A 412 -2.26 15.03 3.50
CA ILE A 412 -3.35 14.65 4.42
C ILE A 412 -3.19 15.40 5.74
N LYS A 413 -2.01 15.32 6.35
CA LYS A 413 -1.72 15.94 7.65
C LYS A 413 -1.88 17.47 7.62
N MET A 414 -1.46 18.13 6.54
CA MET A 414 -1.66 19.58 6.35
C MET A 414 -3.12 19.91 6.07
N GLY A 415 -3.77 19.13 5.20
CA GLY A 415 -5.20 19.23 4.87
C GLY A 415 -6.08 19.13 6.11
N HIS A 416 -5.70 18.31 7.09
CA HIS A 416 -6.40 18.18 8.37
C HIS A 416 -6.53 19.50 9.15
N ARG A 417 -5.66 20.48 8.89
CA ARG A 417 -5.71 21.82 9.50
C ARG A 417 -6.69 22.77 8.80
N HIS A 418 -7.08 22.48 7.57
CA HIS A 418 -7.97 23.29 6.73
C HIS A 418 -9.37 22.67 6.53
N LEU A 419 -9.66 21.60 7.27
CA LEU A 419 -10.89 20.80 7.20
C LEU A 419 -12.20 21.51 7.56
N THR A 420 -12.23 22.83 7.65
CA THR A 420 -13.48 23.57 7.87
C THR A 420 -14.42 23.54 6.66
N LEU A 421 -14.04 22.94 5.52
CA LEU A 421 -14.91 22.85 4.36
C LEU A 421 -14.57 21.62 3.49
N PHE A 422 -15.09 20.43 3.78
CA PHE A 422 -15.32 19.44 2.71
C PHE A 422 -16.51 19.89 1.82
N SER A 423 -16.38 21.09 1.29
CA SER A 423 -17.28 21.65 0.31
C SER A 423 -17.15 20.89 -1.01
N LYS A 424 -18.09 21.08 -1.92
CA LYS A 424 -17.96 20.60 -3.31
C LYS A 424 -16.64 21.09 -3.95
N GLU A 425 -16.21 22.29 -3.59
CA GLU A 425 -14.94 22.87 -4.07
C GLU A 425 -13.74 22.09 -3.53
N PHE A 426 -13.76 21.69 -2.25
CA PHE A 426 -12.71 20.85 -1.69
C PHE A 426 -12.62 19.48 -2.38
N VAL A 427 -13.75 18.80 -2.61
CA VAL A 427 -13.76 17.51 -3.31
C VAL A 427 -13.10 17.64 -4.69
N LYS A 428 -13.42 18.71 -5.42
CA LYS A 428 -12.83 19.01 -6.73
C LYS A 428 -11.33 19.31 -6.63
N GLN A 429 -10.89 20.07 -5.62
CA GLN A 429 -9.47 20.33 -5.38
C GLN A 429 -8.72 19.04 -5.04
N TYR A 430 -9.32 18.18 -4.21
CA TYR A 430 -8.74 16.90 -3.84
C TYR A 430 -8.66 15.92 -5.03
N GLU A 431 -9.68 15.89 -5.87
CA GLU A 431 -9.67 15.17 -7.14
C GLU A 431 -8.54 15.66 -8.06
N SER A 432 -8.41 16.97 -8.23
CA SER A 432 -7.32 17.57 -9.01
C SER A 432 -5.95 17.19 -8.45
N TYR A 433 -5.80 17.24 -7.13
CA TYR A 433 -4.58 16.84 -6.43
C TYR A 433 -4.22 15.37 -6.68
N LEU A 434 -5.19 14.45 -6.51
CA LEU A 434 -4.97 13.01 -6.72
C LEU A 434 -4.54 12.73 -8.16
N LYS A 435 -5.23 13.36 -9.12
CA LYS A 435 -4.88 13.23 -10.54
C LYS A 435 -3.47 13.70 -10.83
N THR A 436 -3.09 14.90 -10.35
CA THR A 436 -1.72 15.43 -10.52
C THR A 436 -0.70 14.50 -9.88
N LEU A 437 -0.97 13.99 -8.68
CA LEU A 437 -0.07 13.06 -7.99
C LEU A 437 0.11 11.75 -8.77
N ASP A 438 -0.98 11.12 -9.21
CA ASP A 438 -0.93 9.89 -9.99
C ASP A 438 -0.18 10.12 -11.31
N ASP A 439 -0.48 11.19 -12.02
CA ASP A 439 0.18 11.54 -13.29
C ASP A 439 1.70 11.72 -13.09
N ILE A 440 2.12 12.44 -12.04
CA ILE A 440 3.53 12.63 -11.72
C ILE A 440 4.21 11.30 -11.38
N LEU A 441 3.60 10.46 -10.55
CA LEU A 441 4.20 9.19 -10.13
C LEU A 441 4.30 8.21 -11.30
N LEU A 442 3.22 8.04 -12.06
CA LEU A 442 3.19 7.18 -13.24
C LEU A 442 4.24 7.63 -14.27
N LYS A 443 4.31 8.92 -14.60
CA LYS A 443 5.32 9.44 -15.52
C LYS A 443 6.74 9.34 -14.97
N SER A 444 6.93 9.46 -13.66
CA SER A 444 8.24 9.29 -13.05
C SER A 444 8.73 7.85 -13.18
N LEU A 445 7.86 6.85 -12.99
CA LEU A 445 8.18 5.44 -13.22
C LEU A 445 8.49 5.16 -14.68
N GLU A 446 7.72 5.72 -15.62
CA GLU A 446 8.01 5.57 -17.05
C GLU A 446 9.40 6.12 -17.42
N ILE A 447 9.73 7.33 -16.94
CA ILE A 447 10.94 8.03 -17.34
C ILE A 447 12.17 7.52 -16.59
N SER A 448 12.04 6.95 -15.38
CA SER A 448 13.19 6.38 -14.66
C SER A 448 13.87 5.27 -15.46
N VAL A 449 13.10 4.44 -16.18
CA VAL A 449 13.62 3.42 -17.09
C VAL A 449 14.45 4.03 -18.21
N ILE A 450 13.98 5.15 -18.77
CA ILE A 450 14.69 5.87 -19.84
C ILE A 450 16.01 6.40 -19.30
N HIS A 451 16.02 7.00 -18.10
CA HIS A 451 17.25 7.48 -17.46
C HIS A 451 18.23 6.34 -17.18
N SER A 452 17.76 5.19 -16.71
CA SER A 452 18.58 3.99 -16.49
C SER A 452 19.28 3.51 -17.75
N PHE A 453 18.66 3.64 -18.93
CA PHE A 453 19.30 3.30 -20.20
C PHE A 453 20.46 4.22 -20.56
N TYR A 454 20.38 5.51 -20.22
CA TYR A 454 21.42 6.49 -20.51
C TYR A 454 22.54 6.49 -19.47
N SER A 455 22.28 6.14 -18.22
CA SER A 455 23.30 6.10 -17.16
C SER A 455 24.23 4.88 -17.22
N GLN A 456 23.91 3.88 -18.04
CA GLN A 456 24.74 2.67 -18.24
C GLN A 456 25.76 2.78 -19.37
N LYS A 457 25.80 3.92 -20.06
CA LYS A 457 26.80 4.23 -21.11
C LYS A 457 27.86 5.17 -20.54
#